data_AF-A0A8S3K0I6-F1
#
_entry.id   AF-A0A8S3K0I6-F1
#
_cell.length_a   1.000
_cell.length_b   1.000
_cell.length_c   1.000
_cell.angle_alpha   90.00
_cell.angle_beta   90.00
_cell.angle_gamma   90.00
#
_symmetry.space_group_name_H-M   'P 1'
#
loop_
_entity.id
_entity.type
_entity.pdbx_description
1 polymer ?
#
loop_
_entity_poly.entity_id
_entity_poly.type
_entity_poly.pdbx_seq_one_letter_code
_entity_poly.pdbx_strand_id
1 'polypeptide(L)'
;MMSSCDDCINKFQLLIMNKITDDEKIIKWFQWINTNGRAVKQVFSGLVLQCVKQLKDKTPSHLRHVYIKRKQSQYFEDIKTNARDNTVVCQVDYAENFSMD
;
A
#
# COMPACT_ATOMS: atom_id res chain seq x y z
N MET A 1 9.81 -14.35 5.49
CA MET A 1 8.60 -13.51 5.28
C MET A 1 8.94 -12.09 5.70
N MET A 2 8.65 -11.05 4.89
CA MET A 2 8.94 -9.62 5.16
C MET A 2 8.12 -9.00 6.33
N SER A 3 8.02 -9.75 7.42
CA SER A 3 7.75 -9.29 8.78
C SER A 3 9.05 -9.28 9.61
N SER A 4 10.20 -9.59 8.99
CA SER A 4 11.50 -9.86 9.63
C SER A 4 12.53 -8.74 9.40
N CYS A 5 12.07 -7.50 9.22
CA CYS A 5 12.93 -6.33 9.39
C CYS A 5 12.82 -5.93 10.85
N ASP A 6 13.86 -6.16 11.65
CA ASP A 6 13.86 -5.86 13.08
C ASP A 6 13.54 -4.38 13.35
N ASP A 7 14.01 -3.48 12.47
CA ASP A 7 13.72 -2.04 12.51
C ASP A 7 12.25 -1.69 12.21
N CYS A 8 11.47 -2.61 11.63
CA CYS A 8 10.14 -2.33 11.11
C CYS A 8 9.03 -2.82 12.04
N ILE A 9 9.32 -3.75 12.96
CA ILE A 9 8.35 -4.42 13.83
C ILE A 9 7.55 -3.39 14.66
N ASN A 10 8.22 -2.37 15.20
CA ASN A 10 7.60 -1.39 16.10
C ASN A 10 7.28 -0.05 15.43
N LYS A 11 7.64 0.16 14.16
CA LYS A 11 7.46 1.47 13.50
C LYS A 11 5.99 1.88 13.41
N PHE A 12 5.07 0.96 13.13
CA PHE A 12 3.65 1.30 13.10
C PHE A 12 3.16 1.73 14.49
N GLN A 13 3.64 1.07 15.55
CA GLN A 13 3.29 1.42 16.91
C GLN A 13 3.80 2.82 17.27
N LEU A 14 5.08 3.08 17.02
CA LEU A 14 5.76 4.33 17.36
C LEU A 14 5.25 5.53 16.55
N LEU A 15 5.01 5.34 15.25
CA LEU A 15 4.68 6.44 14.35
C LEU A 15 3.19 6.76 14.30
N ILE A 16 2.33 5.77 14.57
CA ILE A 16 0.87 5.89 14.41
C ILE A 16 0.16 5.61 15.73
N MET A 17 0.21 4.37 16.24
CA MET A 17 -0.63 3.97 17.39
C MET A 17 -0.40 4.83 18.64
N ASN A 18 0.87 5.11 18.98
CA ASN A 18 1.23 5.91 20.16
C ASN A 18 0.81 7.39 20.05
N LYS A 19 0.43 7.86 18.86
CA LYS A 19 0.01 9.25 18.62
C LYS A 19 -1.50 9.43 18.63
N ILE A 20 -2.27 8.36 18.83
CA ILE A 20 -3.72 8.42 18.93
C ILE A 20 -4.09 8.86 20.33
N THR A 21 -4.69 10.04 20.45
CA THR A 21 -5.20 10.58 21.74
C THR A 21 -6.68 10.30 21.94
N ASP A 22 -7.42 10.09 20.85
CA ASP A 22 -8.88 9.99 20.84
C ASP A 22 -9.33 8.60 20.35
N ASP A 23 -8.79 7.55 20.94
CA ASP A 23 -8.95 6.17 20.46
C ASP A 23 -10.41 5.66 20.53
N GLU A 24 -11.19 6.17 21.48
CA GLU A 24 -12.62 5.92 21.67
C GLU A 24 -13.54 6.78 20.79
N LYS A 25 -13.01 7.73 20.02
CA LYS A 25 -13.85 8.58 19.16
C LYS A 25 -14.46 7.76 18.03
N ILE A 26 -15.75 7.95 17.78
CA ILE A 26 -16.42 7.33 16.63
C ILE A 26 -16.13 8.16 15.37
N ILE A 27 -15.61 7.49 14.35
CA ILE A 27 -15.34 8.05 13.03
C ILE A 27 -16.00 7.22 11.93
N LYS A 28 -16.16 7.84 10.76
CA LYS A 28 -16.55 7.17 9.52
C LYS A 28 -15.34 7.08 8.59
N TRP A 29 -15.13 5.91 8.00
CA TRP A 29 -14.08 5.71 6.99
C TRP A 29 -14.58 4.87 5.83
N PHE A 30 -13.81 4.85 4.75
CA PHE A 30 -14.14 4.12 3.54
C PHE A 30 -13.08 3.08 3.26
N GLN A 31 -13.51 1.97 2.67
CA GLN A 31 -12.60 0.96 2.15
C GLN A 31 -13.19 0.36 0.87
N TRP A 32 -12.30 0.07 -0.08
CA TRP A 32 -12.60 -0.77 -1.22
C TRP A 32 -12.62 -2.24 -0.78
N ILE A 33 -13.75 -2.91 -1.00
CA ILE A 33 -13.92 -4.34 -0.79
C ILE A 33 -14.26 -4.98 -2.14
N ASN A 34 -13.86 -6.24 -2.32
CA ASN A 34 -14.28 -7.01 -3.47
C ASN A 34 -15.61 -7.69 -3.14
N THR A 35 -16.67 -7.31 -3.84
CA THR A 35 -18.00 -7.92 -3.75
C THR A 35 -18.35 -8.46 -5.13
N ASN A 36 -18.52 -9.78 -5.25
CA ASN A 36 -18.86 -10.45 -6.51
C ASN A 36 -17.90 -10.11 -7.67
N GLY A 37 -16.60 -10.07 -7.40
CA GLY A 37 -15.56 -9.77 -8.41
C GLY A 37 -15.40 -8.29 -8.73
N ARG A 38 -16.18 -7.39 -8.12
CA ARG A 38 -16.10 -5.94 -8.36
C ARG A 38 -15.63 -5.21 -7.11
N ALA A 39 -14.74 -4.24 -7.32
CA ALA A 39 -14.33 -3.32 -6.27
C ALA A 39 -15.47 -2.34 -5.94
N VAL A 40 -16.02 -2.44 -4.73
CA VAL A 40 -17.08 -1.56 -4.23
C VAL A 40 -16.53 -0.76 -3.05
N LYS A 41 -16.81 0.55 -3.04
CA LYS A 41 -16.47 1.43 -1.92
C LYS A 41 -17.52 1.26 -0.83
N GLN A 42 -17.15 0.65 0.28
CA GLN A 42 -18.00 0.48 1.45
C GLN A 42 -17.68 1.54 2.51
N VAL A 43 -18.73 1.99 3.21
CA VAL A 43 -18.64 2.93 4.33
C VAL A 43 -18.65 2.14 5.63
N PHE A 44 -17.74 2.49 6.53
CA PHE A 44 -17.63 1.94 7.88
C PHE A 44 -17.80 3.04 8.92
N SER A 45 -18.28 2.69 10.09
CA SER A 45 -18.40 3.57 11.25
C SER A 45 -18.00 2.81 12.50
N GLY A 46 -17.18 3.41 13.36
CA GLY A 46 -16.62 2.74 14.54
C GLY A 46 -15.54 3.57 15.20
N LEU A 47 -14.86 2.99 16.19
CA LEU A 47 -13.84 3.70 16.96
C LEU A 47 -12.60 4.00 16.10
N VAL A 48 -11.92 5.11 16.38
CA VAL A 48 -10.61 5.42 15.77
C VAL A 48 -9.66 4.23 15.92
N LEU A 49 -9.62 3.61 17.11
CA LEU A 49 -8.79 2.45 17.36
C LEU A 49 -9.09 1.28 16.41
N GLN A 50 -10.36 1.04 16.07
CA GLN A 50 -10.76 -0.04 15.16
C GLN A 50 -10.28 0.25 13.74
N CYS A 51 -10.45 1.48 13.27
CA CYS A 51 -9.96 1.91 11.96
C CYS A 51 -8.43 1.77 11.86
N VAL A 52 -7.69 2.20 12.87
CA VAL A 52 -6.22 2.11 12.84
C VAL A 52 -5.73 0.67 12.95
N LYS A 53 -6.41 -0.21 13.70
CA LYS A 53 -6.10 -1.65 13.70
C LYS A 53 -6.25 -2.24 12.30
N GLN A 54 -7.31 -1.91 11.57
CA GLN A 54 -7.47 -2.36 10.18
C GLN A 54 -6.36 -1.83 9.26
N LEU A 55 -5.89 -0.59 9.46
CA LEU A 55 -4.73 -0.06 8.74
C LEU A 55 -3.45 -0.84 9.08
N LYS A 56 -3.25 -1.21 10.34
CA LYS A 56 -2.11 -2.01 10.79
C LYS A 56 -2.05 -3.34 10.06
N ASP A 57 -3.19 -4.03 9.93
CA ASP A 57 -3.26 -5.34 9.28
C ASP A 57 -2.90 -5.29 7.79
N LYS A 58 -3.21 -4.16 7.13
CA LYS A 58 -2.88 -3.93 5.70
C LYS A 58 -1.47 -3.38 5.47
N THR A 59 -0.84 -2.85 6.51
CA THR A 59 0.46 -2.17 6.39
C THR A 59 1.55 -3.09 5.83
N PRO A 60 1.71 -4.37 6.27
CA PRO A 60 2.77 -5.22 5.76
C PRO A 60 2.72 -5.46 4.24
N SER A 61 1.53 -5.71 3.69
CA SER A 61 1.38 -5.91 2.24
C SER A 61 1.62 -4.61 1.48
N HIS A 62 1.12 -3.49 2.02
CA HIS A 62 1.32 -2.17 1.44
C HIS A 62 2.81 -1.77 1.41
N LEU A 63 3.55 -1.96 2.50
CA LEU A 63 4.98 -1.67 2.55
C LEU A 63 5.78 -2.47 1.53
N ARG A 64 5.43 -3.75 1.34
CA ARG A 64 6.04 -4.60 0.31
C ARG A 64 5.78 -4.03 -1.09
N HIS A 65 4.52 -3.69 -1.38
CA HIS A 65 4.16 -3.08 -2.65
C HIS A 65 4.94 -1.79 -2.91
N VAL A 66 5.01 -0.89 -1.92
CA VAL A 66 5.76 0.37 -2.02
C VAL A 66 7.25 0.12 -2.24
N TYR A 67 7.85 -0.83 -1.54
CA TYR A 67 9.27 -1.18 -1.72
C TYR A 67 9.55 -1.65 -3.15
N ILE A 68 8.76 -2.61 -3.65
CA ILE A 68 8.90 -3.14 -5.02
C ILE A 68 8.72 -2.02 -6.03
N LYS A 69 7.66 -1.22 -5.91
CA LYS A 69 7.38 -0.09 -6.80
C LYS A 69 8.53 0.91 -6.84
N ARG A 70 9.15 1.23 -5.68
CA ARG A 70 10.32 2.12 -5.62
C ARG A 70 11.52 1.54 -6.34
N LYS A 71 11.80 0.24 -6.16
CA LYS A 71 12.89 -0.44 -6.87
C LYS A 71 12.69 -0.49 -8.37
N GLN A 72 11.46 -0.79 -8.82
CA GLN A 72 11.09 -0.77 -10.23
C GLN A 72 11.20 0.63 -10.83
N SER A 73 10.72 1.65 -10.12
CA SER A 73 10.81 3.05 -10.55
C SER A 73 12.26 3.52 -10.67
N GLN A 74 13.11 3.19 -9.69
CA GLN A 74 14.53 3.52 -9.75
C GLN A 74 15.19 2.88 -10.97
N TYR A 75 14.99 1.57 -11.17
CA TYR A 75 15.53 0.86 -12.32
C TYR A 75 15.05 1.43 -13.65
N PHE A 76 13.77 1.81 -13.74
CA PHE A 76 13.21 2.42 -14.94
C PHE A 76 13.85 3.76 -15.26
N GLU A 77 14.01 4.62 -14.25
CA GLU A 77 14.71 5.90 -14.42
C GLU A 77 16.17 5.71 -14.81
N ASP A 78 16.87 4.73 -14.22
CA ASP A 78 18.25 4.40 -14.60
C ASP A 78 18.34 4.00 -16.09
N ILE A 79 17.43 3.16 -16.59
CA ILE A 79 17.42 2.80 -18.02
C ILE A 79 17.12 4.03 -18.89
N LYS A 80 16.14 4.84 -18.49
CA LYS A 80 15.72 6.03 -19.23
C LYS A 80 16.84 7.07 -19.33
N THR A 81 17.58 7.31 -18.25
CA THR A 81 18.72 8.23 -18.24
C THR A 81 19.90 7.72 -19.07
N ASN A 82 20.07 6.39 -19.16
CA ASN A 82 21.17 5.76 -19.91
C ASN A 82 20.76 5.30 -21.33
N ALA A 83 19.59 5.72 -21.82
CA ALA A 83 19.11 5.38 -23.15
C ALA A 83 19.99 6.04 -24.23
N ARG A 84 20.28 5.30 -25.30
CA ARG A 84 21.00 5.82 -26.47
C ARG A 84 20.03 6.53 -27.42
N ASP A 85 20.54 7.40 -28.28
CA ASP A 85 19.74 8.24 -29.19
C ASP A 85 18.74 7.47 -30.08
N ASN A 86 19.00 6.18 -30.36
CA ASN A 86 18.13 5.32 -31.17
C ASN A 86 17.32 4.31 -30.32
N THR A 87 17.09 4.57 -29.03
CA THR A 87 16.33 3.70 -28.14
C THR A 87 15.18 4.44 -27.48
N VAL A 88 14.01 3.79 -27.39
CA VAL A 88 12.85 4.29 -26.66
C VAL A 88 12.61 3.39 -25.45
N VAL A 89 12.46 4.03 -24.29
CA VAL A 89 12.19 3.34 -23.03
C VAL A 89 10.72 3.54 -22.70
N CYS A 90 9.95 2.46 -22.68
CA CYS A 90 8.51 2.48 -22.40
C CYS A 90 8.21 1.67 -21.13
N GLN A 91 7.46 2.27 -20.21
CA GLN A 91 6.94 1.56 -19.04
C GLN A 91 5.62 0.89 -19.44
N VAL A 92 5.55 -0.43 -19.27
CA VAL A 92 4.33 -1.20 -19.51
C VAL A 92 3.76 -1.64 -18.16
N ASP A 93 2.53 -1.25 -17.86
CA ASP A 93 1.80 -1.74 -16.69
C ASP A 93 0.90 -2.90 -17.11
N TYR A 94 1.24 -4.12 -16.67
CA TYR A 94 0.44 -5.32 -16.95
C TYR A 94 -0.78 -5.46 -16.02
N ALA A 95 -0.96 -4.55 -15.05
CA ALA A 95 -2.05 -4.65 -14.07
C ALA A 95 -3.45 -4.43 -14.68
N GLU A 96 -3.58 -3.75 -15.82
CA GLU A 96 -4.89 -3.56 -16.47
C GLU A 96 -5.40 -4.80 -17.24
N ASN A 97 -4.53 -5.77 -17.56
CA ASN A 97 -4.88 -6.91 -18.43
C ASN A 97 -4.80 -8.29 -17.74
N PHE A 98 -4.58 -8.35 -16.44
CA PHE A 98 -4.63 -9.62 -15.71
C PHE A 98 -6.06 -9.93 -15.25
N SER A 99 -6.88 -10.46 -16.15
CA SER A 99 -8.03 -11.29 -15.77
C SER A 99 -7.54 -12.74 -15.68
N MET A 100 -7.64 -13.37 -14.51
CA MET A 100 -7.67 -14.84 -14.49
C MET A 100 -9.05 -15.21 -15.05
N ASP A 101 -9.06 -15.72 -16.28
CA ASP A 101 -10.17 -16.56 -16.75
C ASP A 101 -10.26 -17.84 -15.89
#